data_AF-A0A958Q810-F1
#
_entry.id   AF-A0A958Q810-F1
#
_cell.length_a   1.000
_cell.length_b   1.000
_cell.length_c   1.000
_cell.angle_alpha   90.00
_cell.angle_beta   90.00
_cell.angle_gamma   90.00
#
_symmetry.space_group_name_H-M   'P 1'
#
loop_
_entity.id
_entity.type
_entity.pdbx_description
1 polymer ?
#
loop_
_entity_poly.entity_id
_entity_poly.type
_entity_poly.pdbx_seq_one_letter_code
_entity_poly.pdbx_strand_id
1 'polypeptide(L)' 'CAEYTSLAIPILYGGSVKPDNFAEIVSLDNVAGGLVGGASLQAASFVSLVKIAEQYAC' A
#
# COMPACT_ATOMS: atom_id res chain seq x y z
N CYS A 1 10.89 12.69 -0.70
CA CYS A 1 10.10 12.98 -1.90
C CYS A 1 10.95 12.64 -3.12
N ALA A 2 10.83 11.42 -3.66
CA ALA A 2 11.66 10.99 -4.76
C ALA A 2 11.42 11.88 -5.99
N GLU A 3 12.49 12.44 -6.54
CA GLU A 3 12.47 13.16 -7.81
C GLU A 3 12.11 12.17 -8.92
N TYR A 4 10.99 12.42 -9.61
CA TYR A 4 10.53 11.57 -10.69
C TYR A 4 10.24 12.40 -11.93
N THR A 5 11.23 12.45 -12.82
CA THR A 5 11.02 12.90 -14.19
C THR A 5 10.28 11.80 -14.97
N SER A 6 9.15 12.18 -15.57
CA SER A 6 8.27 11.46 -16.52
C SER A 6 7.16 10.51 -15.99
N LEU A 7 6.07 11.04 -15.40
CA LEU A 7 4.80 10.30 -15.12
C LEU A 7 4.99 8.92 -14.44
N ALA A 8 5.26 8.91 -13.12
CA ALA A 8 5.47 7.68 -12.37
C ALA A 8 4.23 6.80 -12.41
N ILE A 9 4.32 5.66 -13.09
CA ILE A 9 3.28 4.64 -13.01
C ILE A 9 3.42 3.99 -11.62
N PRO A 10 2.40 4.08 -10.75
CA PRO A 10 2.47 3.48 -9.42
C PRO A 10 2.51 1.96 -9.52
N ILE A 11 3.50 1.34 -8.89
CA ILE A 11 3.63 -0.11 -8.79
C ILE A 11 2.95 -0.55 -7.49
N LEU A 12 1.82 -1.23 -7.62
CA LEU A 12 1.05 -1.75 -6.48
C LEU A 12 1.38 -3.21 -6.21
N TYR A 13 1.49 -3.58 -4.94
CA TYR A 13 1.61 -4.96 -4.52
C TYR A 13 0.25 -5.68 -4.54
N GLY A 14 0.09 -6.70 -5.38
CA GLY A 14 -1.15 -7.47 -5.55
C GLY A 14 -1.20 -8.82 -4.83
N GLY A 15 -0.25 -9.10 -3.94
CA GLY A 15 -0.25 -10.33 -3.13
C GLY A 15 -1.23 -10.27 -1.95
N SER A 16 -1.02 -11.11 -0.95
CA SER A 16 -1.89 -11.15 0.23
C SER A 16 -1.67 -9.94 1.14
N VAL A 17 -2.39 -8.85 0.86
CA VAL A 17 -2.37 -7.62 1.67
C VAL A 17 -3.27 -7.77 2.90
N LYS A 18 -2.67 -7.67 4.09
CA LYS A 18 -3.35 -7.77 5.37
C LYS A 18 -2.79 -6.73 6.35
N PRO A 19 -3.56 -6.28 7.36
CA PRO A 19 -3.06 -5.28 8.31
C PRO A 19 -1.79 -5.70 9.07
N ASP A 20 -1.55 -7.01 9.24
CA ASP A 20 -0.40 -7.56 9.95
C ASP A 20 0.91 -7.51 9.15
N ASN A 21 0.85 -7.44 7.82
CA ASN A 21 2.04 -7.48 6.96
C ASN A 21 2.25 -6.23 6.10
N PHE A 22 1.22 -5.38 5.97
CA PHE A 22 1.23 -4.33 4.95
C PHE A 22 2.23 -3.21 5.24
N ALA A 23 2.52 -2.92 6.51
CA ALA A 23 3.51 -1.91 6.90
C ALA A 23 4.91 -2.24 6.39
N GLU A 24 5.34 -3.50 6.48
CA GLU A 24 6.62 -3.96 5.94
C GLU A 24 6.63 -3.87 4.41
N ILE A 25 5.54 -4.25 3.76
CA ILE A 25 5.42 -4.25 2.29
C ILE A 25 5.46 -2.83 1.72
N VAL A 26 4.69 -1.90 2.29
CA VAL A 26 4.59 -0.51 1.79
C VAL A 26 5.83 0.32 2.13
N SER A 27 6.68 -0.16 3.05
CA SER A 27 7.97 0.47 3.36
C SER A 27 9.07 0.22 2.30
N LEU A 28 8.81 -0.65 1.32
CA LEU A 28 9.76 -0.99 0.25
C LEU A 28 9.83 0.12 -0.82
N ASP A 29 11.04 0.52 -1.21
CA ASP A 29 11.31 1.65 -2.12
C ASP A 29 10.55 1.65 -3.45
N ASN A 30 10.12 0.47 -3.94
CA ASN A 30 9.43 0.31 -5.24
C ASN A 30 7.96 -0.13 -5.10
N VAL A 31 7.38 0.00 -3.91
CA VAL A 31 5.97 -0.33 -3.66
C VAL A 31 5.22 0.97 -3.34
N ALA A 32 4.38 1.39 -4.29
CA ALA A 32 3.58 2.60 -4.14
C ALA A 32 2.27 2.38 -3.35
N GLY A 33 1.94 1.13 -3.01
CA GLY A 33 0.71 0.77 -2.29
C GLY A 33 0.29 -0.69 -2.50
N GLY A 34 -0.96 -1.01 -2.16
CA GLY A 34 -1.50 -2.38 -2.24
C GLY A 34 -2.78 -2.49 -3.06
N LEU A 35 -2.88 -3.55 -3.87
CA LEU A 35 -4.11 -3.97 -4.54
C LEU A 35 -4.79 -5.04 -3.66
N VAL A 36 -5.78 -4.61 -2.86
CA VAL A 36 -6.34 -5.42 -1.76
C VAL A 36 -7.43 -6.37 -2.26
N GLY A 37 -7.23 -7.67 -2.05
CA GLY A 37 -8.23 -8.71 -2.30
C GLY A 37 -9.23 -8.86 -1.15
N GLY A 38 -9.34 -10.07 -0.56
CA GLY A 38 -10.38 -10.40 0.43
C GLY A 38 -10.44 -9.51 1.68
N ALA A 39 -9.33 -8.87 2.09
CA ALA A 39 -9.33 -7.92 3.20
C ALA A 39 -10.14 -6.63 2.91
N SER A 40 -10.42 -6.33 1.63
CA SER A 40 -11.30 -5.22 1.23
C SER A 40 -12.77 -5.46 1.56
N LEU A 41 -13.19 -6.73 1.73
CA LEU A 41 -14.57 -7.10 2.03
C LEU A 41 -14.96 -6.85 3.49
N GLN A 42 -13.98 -6.54 4.35
CA GLN A 42 -14.17 -6.23 5.77
C GLN A 42 -13.76 -4.79 6.03
N ALA A 43 -14.73 -3.92 6.33
CA ALA A 43 -14.48 -2.47 6.46
C ALA A 43 -13.38 -2.13 7.47
N ALA A 44 -13.36 -2.79 8.64
CA ALA A 44 -12.33 -2.57 9.66
C ALA A 44 -10.92 -2.92 9.15
N SER A 45 -10.79 -4.02 8.41
CA SER A 45 -9.53 -4.45 7.80
C SER A 45 -9.08 -3.46 6.74
N PHE A 46 -9.99 -3.05 5.85
CA PHE A 46 -9.67 -2.09 4.78
C PHE A 46 -9.28 -0.71 5.32
N VAL A 47 -10.01 -0.19 6.32
CA VAL A 47 -9.67 1.09 6.98
C VAL A 47 -8.30 1.01 7.65
N SER A 48 -7.95 -0.12 8.27
CA SER A 48 -6.63 -0.32 8.87
C SER A 48 -5.53 -0.26 7.81
N LEU A 49 -5.74 -0.88 6.65
CA LEU A 49 -4.81 -0.82 5.52
C LEU A 49 -4.61 0.60 4.97
N VAL A 50 -5.69 1.37 4.85
CA VAL A 50 -5.61 2.78 4.42
C VAL A 50 -4.81 3.63 5.39
N LYS A 51 -5.04 3.47 6.71
CA LYS A 51 -4.28 4.18 7.75
C LYS A 51 -2.79 3.81 7.75
N ILE A 52 -2.47 2.55 7.44
CA ILE A 52 -1.08 2.14 7.27
C ILE A 52 -0.52 2.85 6.04
N ALA A 53 -1.15 2.76 4.86
CA ALA A 53 -0.67 3.42 3.65
C ALA A 53 -0.44 4.93 3.83
N GLU A 54 -1.33 5.62 4.55
CA GLU A 54 -1.22 7.06 4.83
C GLU A 54 0.08 7.43 5.57
N GLN A 55 0.60 6.55 6.43
CA GLN A 55 1.86 6.78 7.15
C GLN A 55 3.09 6.72 6.25
N TYR A 56 2.97 6.08 5.08
CA TYR A 56 4.05 5.93 4.10
C TYR A 56 3.81 6.77 2.84
N ALA A 57 2.76 7.60 2.83
CA ALA A 57 2.55 8.59 1.79
C ALA A 57 3.59 9.70 1.95
N CYS A 58 4.44 9.87 0.93
CA CYS A 58 5.46 10.93 0.88
C CYS A 58 4.95 12.16 0.14
#